data_AF-V6M2W3-F1
#
_entry.id   AF-V6M2W3-F1
#
_cell.length_a   1.000
_cell.length_b   1.000
_cell.length_c   1.000
_cell.angle_alpha   90.00
_cell.angle_beta   90.00
_cell.angle_gamma   90.00
#
_symmetry.space_group_name_H-M   'P 1'
#
loop_
_entity.id
_entity.type
_entity.pdbx_description
1 polymer ?
#
loop_
_entity_poly.entity_id
_entity_poly.type
_entity_poly.pdbx_seq_one_letter_code
_entity_poly.pdbx_strand_id
1 'polypeptide(L)'
;MKTKIKRVKFQPEYKNPKYSVFLESPEGNELYIEFDYTYTNKTYMPLKVEYNGVENGAKLAWYTSKVENMTVYSFLDTIAKQINKKYNFTFKDE
;
A
#
# COMPACT_ATOMS: atom_id res chain seq x y z
N MET A 1 6.53 -5.71 -9.44
CA MET A 1 5.85 -6.17 -8.22
C MET A 1 5.60 -7.67 -8.34
N LYS A 2 6.04 -8.50 -7.38
CA LYS A 2 5.88 -9.97 -7.43
C LYS A 2 4.58 -10.43 -6.77
N THR A 3 4.13 -9.67 -5.77
CA THR A 3 2.85 -9.82 -5.09
C THR A 3 1.66 -9.65 -6.02
N LYS A 4 0.62 -10.45 -5.78
CA LYS A 4 -0.67 -10.33 -6.47
C LYS A 4 -1.67 -9.58 -5.60
N ILE A 5 -2.30 -8.56 -6.15
CA ILE A 5 -3.36 -7.83 -5.46
C ILE A 5 -4.64 -8.66 -5.47
N LYS A 6 -5.09 -9.10 -4.29
CA LYS A 6 -6.36 -9.84 -4.12
C LYS A 6 -7.53 -8.91 -3.95
N ARG A 7 -7.39 -7.92 -3.06
CA ARG A 7 -8.46 -6.98 -2.73
C ARG A 7 -7.88 -5.61 -2.46
N VAL A 8 -8.60 -4.58 -2.87
CA VAL A 8 -8.28 -3.19 -2.56
C VAL A 8 -9.52 -2.50 -2.03
N LYS A 9 -9.30 -1.58 -1.11
CA LYS A 9 -10.30 -0.66 -0.60
C LYS A 9 -9.69 0.73 -0.67
N PHE A 10 -10.35 1.62 -1.39
CA PHE A 10 -9.90 2.97 -1.58
C PHE A 10 -10.93 3.92 -0.98
N GLN A 11 -10.46 4.85 -0.15
CA GLN A 11 -11.31 5.78 0.58
C GLN A 11 -10.80 7.22 0.37
N PRO A 12 -11.14 7.84 -0.78
CA PRO A 12 -10.69 9.20 -1.13
C PRO A 12 -11.38 10.30 -0.32
N GLU A 13 -12.49 9.99 0.36
CA GLU A 13 -13.30 10.95 1.11
C GLU A 13 -12.59 11.49 2.37
N TYR A 14 -11.56 10.79 2.84
CA TYR A 14 -10.76 11.23 3.97
C TYR A 14 -9.86 12.43 3.60
N LYS A 15 -9.51 13.24 4.61
CA LYS A 15 -8.58 14.36 4.45
C LYS A 15 -7.27 13.95 3.73
N ASN A 16 -6.76 12.77 4.06
CA ASN A 16 -5.72 12.06 3.33
C ASN A 16 -6.37 10.82 2.70
N PRO A 17 -6.27 10.59 1.38
CA PRO A 17 -6.87 9.42 0.77
C PRO A 17 -6.23 8.16 1.35
N LYS A 18 -7.08 7.26 1.84
CA LYS A 18 -6.67 6.01 2.48
C LYS A 18 -6.77 4.84 1.51
N TYR A 19 -5.78 3.99 1.58
CA TYR A 19 -5.60 2.80 0.76
C TYR A 19 -5.44 1.60 1.68
N SER A 20 -6.36 0.64 1.59
CA SER A 20 -6.22 -0.67 2.25
C SER A 20 -6.10 -1.73 1.17
N VAL A 21 -5.03 -2.52 1.21
CA VAL A 21 -4.74 -3.53 0.20
C VAL A 21 -4.46 -4.87 0.84
N PHE A 22 -5.06 -5.90 0.26
CA PHE A 22 -4.75 -7.30 0.53
C PHE A 22 -3.99 -7.86 -0.68
N LEU A 23 -2.78 -8.30 -0.40
CA LEU A 23 -1.81 -8.82 -1.33
C LEU A 23 -1.54 -10.28 -0.98
N GLU A 24 -1.35 -11.11 -1.99
CA GLU A 24 -0.86 -12.47 -1.85
C GLU A 24 0.59 -12.50 -2.35
N SER A 25 1.49 -12.90 -1.47
CA SER A 25 2.90 -13.10 -1.78
C SER A 25 3.05 -14.31 -2.70
N PRO A 26 4.08 -14.34 -3.56
CA PRO A 26 4.35 -15.51 -4.41
C PRO A 26 4.60 -16.80 -3.60
N GLU A 27 5.02 -16.66 -2.34
CA GLU A 27 5.22 -17.76 -1.39
C GLU A 27 3.91 -18.28 -0.77
N GLY A 28 2.74 -17.74 -1.16
CA GLY A 28 1.43 -18.10 -0.61
C GLY A 28 1.04 -17.36 0.67
N ASN A 29 1.89 -16.44 1.15
CA ASN A 29 1.61 -15.65 2.35
C ASN A 29 0.72 -14.45 2.07
N GLU A 30 -0.26 -14.20 2.93
CA GLU A 30 -1.14 -13.05 2.83
C GLU A 30 -0.50 -11.81 3.48
N LEU A 31 -0.57 -10.67 2.81
CA LEU A 31 -0.07 -9.39 3.28
C LEU A 31 -1.17 -8.34 3.18
N TYR A 32 -1.57 -7.82 4.32
CA TYR A 32 -2.48 -6.70 4.41
C TYR A 32 -1.73 -5.42 4.77
N ILE A 33 -2.04 -4.34 4.05
CA ILE A 33 -1.39 -3.04 4.24
C ILE A 33 -2.46 -1.96 4.19
N GLU A 34 -2.45 -1.10 5.20
CA GLU A 34 -3.17 0.16 5.19
C GLU A 34 -2.17 1.30 5.19
N PHE A 35 -2.39 2.26 4.29
CA PHE A 35 -1.56 3.43 4.18
C PHE A 35 -2.39 4.62 3.69
N ASP A 36 -1.94 5.82 4.00
CA ASP A 36 -2.56 7.05 3.50
C ASP A 36 -1.54 7.90 2.74
N TYR A 37 -2.06 8.73 1.83
CA TYR A 37 -1.25 9.74 1.17
C TYR A 37 -1.28 11.03 1.99
N THR A 38 -0.14 11.37 2.57
CA THR A 38 0.03 12.61 3.32
C THR A 38 0.36 13.75 2.36
N TYR A 39 -0.62 14.62 2.09
CA TYR A 39 -0.47 15.78 1.20
C TYR A 39 0.67 16.72 1.62
N THR A 40 0.84 16.95 2.93
CA THR A 40 1.89 17.84 3.48
C THR A 40 3.29 17.44 3.03
N ASN A 41 3.58 16.15 3.01
CA ASN A 41 4.90 15.60 2.68
C ASN A 41 4.95 14.96 1.29
N LYS A 42 3.84 15.00 0.54
CA LYS A 42 3.66 14.35 -0.77
C LYS A 42 4.18 12.90 -0.78
N THR A 43 3.88 12.15 0.30
CA THR A 43 4.39 10.80 0.51
C THR A 43 3.32 9.86 1.06
N TYR A 44 3.55 8.56 0.89
CA TYR A 44 2.70 7.52 1.44
C TYR A 44 3.21 7.08 2.82
N MET A 45 2.32 7.09 3.81
CA MET A 45 2.64 6.64 5.16
C MET A 45 1.91 5.33 5.46
N PRO A 46 2.64 4.25 5.80
CA PRO A 46 2.02 3.02 6.26
C PRO A 46 1.41 3.24 7.65
N LEU A 47 0.12 2.92 7.78
CA LEU A 47 -0.63 2.96 9.03
C LEU A 47 -0.66 1.61 9.72
N LYS A 48 -0.88 0.53 8.95
CA LYS A 48 -0.97 -0.83 9.46
C LYS A 48 -0.43 -1.82 8.45
N VAL A 49 0.35 -2.78 8.93
CA VAL A 49 0.92 -3.86 8.12
C VAL A 49 0.71 -5.16 8.88
N GLU A 50 0.04 -6.10 8.25
CA GLU A 50 -0.21 -7.43 8.78
C GLU A 50 0.26 -8.46 7.77
N TYR A 51 1.13 -9.36 8.20
CA TYR A 51 1.71 -10.38 7.34
C TYR A 51 1.41 -11.76 7.93
N ASN A 52 0.70 -12.58 7.19
CA ASN A 52 0.27 -13.92 7.59
C ASN A 52 -0.44 -13.94 8.96
N GLY A 53 -1.34 -12.96 9.19
CA GLY A 53 -2.05 -12.79 10.46
C GLY A 53 -1.21 -12.21 11.61
N VAL A 54 0.07 -11.90 11.39
CA VAL A 54 0.94 -11.24 12.37
C VAL A 54 0.99 -9.76 12.09
N GLU A 55 0.45 -8.96 13.03
CA GLU A 55 0.54 -7.50 12.98
C GLU A 55 2.01 -7.10 13.22
N ASN A 56 2.64 -6.58 12.16
CA ASN A 56 4.04 -6.17 12.18
C ASN A 56 4.18 -4.64 12.32
N GLY A 57 3.09 -3.94 12.68
CA GLY A 57 3.05 -2.49 12.80
C GLY A 57 3.40 -1.81 11.48
N ALA A 58 4.40 -0.92 11.47
CA ALA A 58 4.90 -0.24 10.27
C ALA A 58 6.08 -0.94 9.57
N LYS A 59 6.42 -2.19 9.93
CA LYS A 59 7.61 -2.90 9.42
C LYS A 59 7.46 -3.45 7.98
N LEU A 60 6.83 -2.68 7.09
CA LEU A 60 6.74 -3.01 5.65
C LEU A 60 8.12 -3.02 4.96
N ALA A 61 9.11 -2.33 5.54
CA ALA A 61 10.47 -2.26 5.01
C ALA A 61 11.14 -3.63 4.86
N TRP A 62 10.95 -4.53 5.83
CA TRP A 62 11.50 -5.88 5.75
C TRP A 62 10.89 -6.65 4.56
N TYR A 63 9.57 -6.57 4.40
CA TYR A 63 8.86 -7.25 3.32
C TYR A 63 9.28 -6.73 1.94
N THR A 64 9.24 -5.41 1.77
CA THR A 64 9.56 -4.75 0.49
C THR A 64 11.01 -4.96 0.09
N SER A 65 11.93 -4.99 1.05
CA SER A 65 13.34 -5.32 0.79
C SER A 65 13.53 -6.81 0.46
N LYS A 66 12.95 -7.72 1.25
CA LYS A 66 13.19 -9.17 1.12
C LYS A 66 12.47 -9.81 -0.06
N VAL A 67 11.21 -9.45 -0.28
CA VAL A 67 10.34 -10.07 -1.31
C VAL A 67 10.41 -9.31 -2.62
N GLU A 68 10.19 -8.00 -2.54
CA GLU A 68 10.00 -7.12 -3.70
C GLU A 68 11.30 -6.46 -4.17
N ASN A 69 12.36 -6.47 -3.36
CA ASN A 69 13.64 -5.80 -3.60
C ASN A 69 13.48 -4.33 -4.02
N MET A 70 12.61 -3.61 -3.31
CA MET A 70 12.32 -2.20 -3.55
C MET A 70 12.06 -1.47 -2.24
N THR A 71 12.02 -0.14 -2.30
CA THR A 71 11.74 0.68 -1.12
C THR A 71 10.25 0.64 -0.76
N VAL A 72 9.95 0.88 0.52
CA VAL A 72 8.57 1.01 1.01
C VAL A 72 7.80 2.05 0.20
N TYR A 73 8.43 3.20 -0.08
CA TYR A 73 7.81 4.27 -0.86
C TYR A 73 7.45 3.80 -2.28
N SER A 74 8.41 3.25 -3.03
CA SER A 74 8.16 2.78 -4.41
C SER A 74 7.09 1.70 -4.47
N PHE A 75 7.03 0.84 -3.45
CA PHE A 75 6.04 -0.20 -3.35
C PHE A 75 4.63 0.37 -3.13
N LEU A 76 4.47 1.25 -2.12
CA LEU A 76 3.19 1.91 -1.83
C LEU A 76 2.73 2.78 -3.01
N ASP A 77 3.65 3.51 -3.66
CA ASP A 77 3.37 4.32 -4.85
C ASP A 77 2.87 3.47 -6.02
N THR A 78 3.51 2.32 -6.28
CA THR A 78 3.08 1.40 -7.35
C THR A 78 1.64 0.92 -7.12
N ILE A 79 1.34 0.54 -5.87
CA ILE A 79 0.00 0.07 -5.49
C ILE A 79 -1.01 1.22 -5.63
N ALA A 80 -0.69 2.39 -5.09
CA ALA A 80 -1.55 3.58 -5.14
C ALA A 80 -1.85 3.96 -6.59
N LYS A 81 -0.85 3.96 -7.48
CA LYS A 81 -1.04 4.23 -8.91
C LYS A 81 -2.01 3.26 -9.58
N GLN A 82 -1.92 1.96 -9.27
CA GLN A 82 -2.88 0.98 -9.81
C GLN A 82 -4.30 1.22 -9.30
N ILE A 83 -4.45 1.54 -8.02
CA ILE A 83 -5.75 1.84 -7.40
C ILE A 83 -6.31 3.14 -7.97
N ASN A 84 -5.53 4.22 -7.97
CA ASN A 84 -5.92 5.50 -8.50
C ASN A 84 -6.38 5.38 -9.96
N LYS A 85 -5.65 4.62 -10.78
CA LYS A 85 -6.05 4.31 -12.16
C LYS A 85 -7.37 3.53 -12.23
N LYS A 86 -7.56 2.55 -11.34
CA LYS A 86 -8.81 1.75 -11.27
C LYS A 86 -10.01 2.59 -10.85
N TYR A 87 -9.84 3.53 -9.92
CA TYR A 87 -10.89 4.39 -9.39
C TYR A 87 -10.96 5.76 -10.08
N ASN A 88 -10.16 5.96 -11.14
CA ASN A 88 -10.02 7.23 -11.86
C ASN A 88 -9.83 8.44 -10.91
N PHE A 89 -9.02 8.24 -9.87
CA PHE A 89 -8.76 9.22 -8.82
C PHE A 89 -7.53 10.07 -9.17
N THR A 90 -7.72 11.38 -9.15
CA THR A 90 -6.67 12.38 -9.29
C THR A 90 -6.46 13.05 -7.94
N PHE A 91 -5.19 13.23 -7.55
CA PHE A 91 -4.88 14.00 -6.36
C PHE A 91 -5.35 15.44 -6.53
N LYS A 92 -5.80 16.08 -5.45
CA LYS A 92 -6.31 17.46 -5.49
C LYS A 92 -5.26 18.52 -5.84
N ASP A 93 -3.98 18.13 -5.93
CA ASP A 93 -2.83 18.98 -6.21
C ASP A 93 -2.31 18.87 -7.68
N GLU A 94 -3.01 18.15 -8.56
CA GLU A 94 -2.71 18.05 -10.01
C GLU A 94 -3.68 18.84 -10.88
#